data_AF-A0A2W4KBR7-F1
#
_entry.id   AF-A0A2W4KBR7-F1
#
_cell.length_a   1.000
_cell.length_b   1.000
_cell.length_c   1.000
_cell.angle_alpha   90.00
_cell.angle_beta   90.00
_cell.angle_gamma   90.00
#
_symmetry.space_group_name_H-M   'P 1'
#
loop_
_entity.id
_entity.type
_entity.pdbx_description
1 polymer ?
#
loop_
_entity_poly.entity_id
_entity_poly.type
_entity_poly.pdbx_seq_one_letter_code
_entity_poly.pdbx_strand_id
1 'polypeptide(L)'
;MQSEILSSDFIRDALERFEQRGLPIGKVLVMSGYLTESELRQALEVQSLVNDGHLPLELGITVLRVAHKEHISLNDAFQRSGLVQPEDQETNRLGQLLVAAGIVTDRDLEEALQINVRTGLPLGHVFCFHGYVSQALLYTALQVQESIRRNAIGRPEAVLGLNAAAKRERNLERLEINKGYQKLPMKQALRLGEMLVEARVFVDKLLPDALVRSLQFQKPLGEILVQSHFATAELIDAAVEMQEMIDNGCLLQTMANEVLLNMRASEVPFAKALGQACTFRHRNNLAKVLVELLASAKAVTLTKLTKDIQERLEVNYNQINDVSKQLLEHELVDPDMLYAGMRCVYLVDVKFINMEQAAIILEIVSQTQDSVDHVLHTLGWTARTRLREPKNAQ
;
A
#
# COMPACT_ATOMS: atom_id res chain seq x y z
N MET A 1 14.16 -15.75 23.64
CA MET A 1 15.16 -16.66 23.07
C MET A 1 16.57 -16.31 23.55
N GLN A 2 17.12 -15.14 23.19
CA GLN A 2 18.48 -14.73 23.63
C GLN A 2 18.64 -14.62 25.16
N SER A 3 17.57 -14.26 25.86
CA SER A 3 17.51 -14.24 27.33
C SER A 3 17.29 -15.61 27.98
N GLU A 4 17.22 -16.71 27.20
CA GLU A 4 16.95 -18.09 27.65
C GLU A 4 15.55 -18.32 28.28
N ILE A 5 14.68 -17.32 28.29
CA ILE A 5 13.30 -17.42 28.83
C ILE A 5 12.41 -18.36 27.99
N LEU A 6 12.75 -18.56 26.71
CA LEU A 6 11.95 -19.36 25.77
C LEU A 6 12.83 -20.24 24.89
N SER A 7 12.43 -21.51 24.74
CA SER A 7 13.03 -22.47 23.80
C SER A 7 12.61 -22.18 22.34
N SER A 8 13.44 -22.62 21.39
CA SER A 8 13.21 -22.45 19.95
C SER A 8 11.95 -23.18 19.46
N ASP A 9 11.64 -24.31 20.08
CA ASP A 9 10.53 -25.17 19.65
C ASP A 9 9.16 -24.54 19.99
N PHE A 10 9.07 -23.83 21.12
CA PHE A 10 7.86 -23.13 21.53
C PHE A 10 7.55 -21.91 20.67
N ILE A 11 8.59 -21.25 20.14
CA ILE A 11 8.42 -20.14 19.19
C ILE A 11 7.93 -20.66 17.85
N ARG A 12 8.40 -21.82 17.40
CA ARG A 12 7.93 -22.45 16.16
C ARG A 12 6.44 -22.83 16.24
N ASP A 13 6.02 -23.49 17.31
CA ASP A 13 4.61 -23.82 17.55
C ASP A 13 3.73 -22.55 17.66
N ALA A 14 4.23 -21.51 18.35
CA ALA A 14 3.54 -20.23 18.42
C ALA A 14 3.44 -19.51 17.06
N LEU A 15 4.45 -19.62 16.18
CA LEU A 15 4.45 -19.05 14.83
C LEU A 15 3.48 -19.79 13.88
N GLU A 16 3.39 -21.12 13.96
CA GLU A 16 2.41 -21.89 13.17
C GLU A 16 0.97 -21.54 13.57
N ARG A 17 0.71 -21.35 14.87
CA ARG A 17 -0.60 -20.90 15.39
C ARG A 17 -0.88 -19.42 15.10
N PHE A 18 0.17 -18.62 14.91
CA PHE A 18 0.10 -17.18 14.57
C PHE A 18 -0.48 -16.95 13.16
N GLU A 19 -0.01 -17.70 12.16
CA GLU A 19 -0.45 -17.54 10.77
C GLU A 19 -1.96 -17.68 10.59
N GLN A 20 -2.63 -18.42 11.48
CA GLN A 20 -4.07 -18.70 11.39
C GLN A 20 -4.96 -17.66 12.09
N ARG A 21 -4.44 -16.81 12.99
CA ARG A 21 -5.27 -15.97 13.89
C ARG A 21 -4.94 -14.48 13.94
N GLY A 22 -3.81 -14.02 13.40
CA GLY A 22 -3.46 -12.59 13.34
C GLY A 22 -3.26 -11.91 14.72
N LEU A 23 -3.10 -12.68 15.79
CA LEU A 23 -2.80 -12.20 17.14
C LEU A 23 -1.29 -12.00 17.32
N PRO A 24 -0.80 -10.98 18.06
CA PRO A 24 0.63 -10.79 18.29
C PRO A 24 1.31 -12.02 18.92
N ILE A 25 2.52 -12.37 18.45
CA ILE A 25 3.27 -13.55 18.94
C ILE A 25 3.45 -13.56 20.46
N GLY A 26 3.70 -12.40 21.08
CA GLY A 26 3.79 -12.28 22.54
C GLY A 26 2.52 -12.76 23.25
N LYS A 27 1.33 -12.42 22.72
CA LYS A 27 0.05 -12.85 23.29
C LYS A 27 -0.21 -14.34 23.05
N VAL A 28 0.20 -14.87 21.89
CA VAL A 28 0.12 -16.32 21.62
C VAL A 28 0.99 -17.10 22.61
N LEU A 29 2.19 -16.60 22.92
CA LEU A 29 3.08 -17.21 23.91
C LEU A 29 2.47 -17.20 25.32
N VAL A 30 1.78 -16.13 25.72
CA VAL A 30 1.06 -16.08 27.00
C VAL A 30 -0.14 -17.03 27.00
N MET A 31 -0.97 -17.01 25.96
CA MET A 31 -2.15 -17.89 25.85
C MET A 31 -1.79 -19.37 25.80
N SER A 32 -0.61 -19.70 25.26
CA SER A 32 -0.10 -21.07 25.21
C SER A 32 0.60 -21.49 26.52
N GLY A 33 0.67 -20.61 27.51
CA GLY A 33 1.27 -20.87 28.82
C GLY A 33 2.80 -20.85 28.83
N TYR A 34 3.45 -20.38 27.76
CA TYR A 34 4.92 -20.32 27.66
C TYR A 34 5.51 -19.07 28.32
N LEU A 35 4.71 -18.01 28.49
CA LEU A 35 5.08 -16.79 29.21
C LEU A 35 3.96 -16.38 30.16
N THR A 36 4.33 -15.78 31.28
CA THR A 36 3.37 -15.00 32.09
C THR A 36 3.16 -13.62 31.49
N GLU A 37 2.04 -12.97 31.83
CA GLU A 37 1.80 -11.56 31.43
C GLU A 37 2.88 -10.61 31.98
N SER A 38 3.42 -10.91 33.17
CA SER A 38 4.50 -10.14 33.79
C SER A 38 5.79 -10.25 32.97
N GLU A 39 6.21 -11.46 32.61
CA GLU A 39 7.42 -11.68 31.81
C GLU A 39 7.31 -11.07 30.42
N LEU A 40 6.14 -11.17 29.78
CA LEU A 40 5.91 -10.49 28.50
C LEU A 40 6.04 -8.97 28.65
N ARG A 41 5.47 -8.38 29.71
CA ARG A 41 5.55 -6.94 29.95
C ARG A 41 6.99 -6.48 30.17
N GLN A 42 7.74 -7.18 31.02
CA GLN A 42 9.15 -6.88 31.28
C GLN A 42 10.00 -7.03 30.00
N ALA A 43 9.76 -8.08 29.20
CA ALA A 43 10.44 -8.29 27.93
C ALA A 43 10.17 -7.17 26.91
N LEU A 44 8.91 -6.71 26.79
CA LEU A 44 8.55 -5.61 25.90
C LEU A 44 9.13 -4.26 26.36
N GLU A 45 9.24 -4.04 27.67
CA GLU A 45 9.83 -2.83 28.22
C GLU A 45 11.33 -2.75 27.93
N VAL A 46 12.07 -3.83 28.21
CA VAL A 46 13.50 -3.92 27.86
C VAL A 46 13.70 -3.84 26.35
N GLN A 47 12.86 -4.50 25.55
CA GLN A 47 12.91 -4.40 24.09
C GLN A 47 12.72 -2.95 23.61
N SER A 48 11.82 -2.18 24.25
CA SER A 48 11.65 -0.76 23.94
C SER A 48 12.92 0.02 24.24
N LEU A 49 13.53 -0.17 25.42
CA LEU A 49 14.77 0.52 25.80
C LEU A 49 15.93 0.21 24.85
N VAL A 50 16.03 -1.04 24.41
CA VAL A 50 17.06 -1.46 23.44
C VAL A 50 16.81 -0.84 22.07
N ASN A 51 15.56 -0.89 21.59
CA ASN A 51 15.20 -0.33 20.29
C ASN A 51 15.34 1.20 20.24
N ASP A 52 15.13 1.87 21.37
CA ASP A 52 15.26 3.33 21.49
C ASP A 52 16.72 3.77 21.74
N GLY A 53 17.66 2.81 21.83
CA GLY A 53 19.09 3.08 22.00
C GLY A 53 19.51 3.43 23.43
N HIS A 54 18.59 3.36 24.39
CA HIS A 54 18.83 3.67 25.80
C HIS A 54 19.49 2.53 26.57
N LEU A 55 19.44 1.30 26.03
CA LEU A 55 20.03 0.13 26.64
C LEU A 55 20.72 -0.74 25.59
N PRO A 56 22.04 -1.02 25.71
CA PRO A 56 22.70 -1.99 24.86
C PRO A 56 22.04 -3.37 24.93
N LEU A 57 21.96 -4.07 23.79
CA LEU A 57 21.27 -5.37 23.69
C LEU A 57 21.78 -6.39 24.73
N GLU A 58 23.09 -6.50 24.91
CA GLU A 58 23.72 -7.43 25.87
C GLU A 58 23.30 -7.17 27.32
N LEU A 59 23.20 -5.90 27.70
CA LEU A 59 22.73 -5.50 29.01
C LEU A 59 21.23 -5.80 29.17
N GLY A 60 20.43 -5.54 28.14
CA GLY A 60 19.01 -5.92 28.13
C GLY A 60 18.78 -7.41 28.30
N ILE A 61 19.57 -8.25 27.63
CA ILE A 61 19.53 -9.71 27.78
C ILE A 61 19.86 -10.12 29.22
N THR A 62 20.85 -9.48 29.82
CA THR A 62 21.30 -9.77 31.19
C THR A 62 20.22 -9.40 32.21
N VAL A 63 19.64 -8.19 32.10
CA VAL A 63 18.56 -7.73 32.98
C VAL A 63 17.35 -8.66 32.90
N LEU A 64 16.92 -9.06 31.69
CA LEU A 64 15.81 -9.99 31.53
C LEU A 64 16.10 -11.38 32.11
N ARG A 65 17.34 -11.86 31.98
CA ARG A 65 17.75 -13.14 32.56
C ARG A 65 17.70 -13.12 34.08
N VAL A 66 18.16 -12.02 34.70
CA VAL A 66 18.11 -11.84 36.16
C VAL A 66 16.67 -11.73 36.64
N ALA A 67 15.85 -10.91 35.97
CA ALA A 67 14.42 -10.76 36.28
C ALA A 67 13.67 -12.10 36.25
N HIS A 68 13.95 -12.93 35.23
CA HIS A 68 13.32 -14.24 35.08
C HIS A 68 13.85 -15.27 36.09
N LYS A 69 15.18 -15.38 36.29
CA LYS A 69 15.77 -16.37 37.21
C LYS A 69 15.45 -16.10 38.68
N GLU A 70 15.42 -14.84 39.08
CA GLU A 70 15.17 -14.45 40.46
C GLU A 70 13.69 -14.16 40.74
N HIS A 71 12.82 -14.19 39.71
CA HIS A 71 11.40 -13.83 39.80
C HIS A 71 11.15 -12.46 40.42
N ILE A 72 12.00 -11.49 40.09
CA ILE A 72 11.96 -10.13 40.62
C ILE A 72 11.36 -9.13 39.63
N SER A 73 11.07 -7.91 40.11
CA SER A 73 10.61 -6.84 39.24
C SER A 73 11.73 -6.36 38.31
N LEU A 74 11.37 -5.68 37.22
CA LEU A 74 12.37 -5.15 36.29
C LEU A 74 13.29 -4.13 36.97
N ASN A 75 12.74 -3.28 37.85
CA ASN A 75 13.50 -2.28 38.60
C ASN A 75 14.54 -2.95 39.52
N ASP A 76 14.15 -4.02 40.22
CA ASP A 76 15.07 -4.79 41.06
C ASP A 76 16.15 -5.48 40.21
N ALA A 77 15.78 -5.98 39.02
CA ALA A 77 16.74 -6.59 38.11
C ALA A 77 17.77 -5.59 37.57
N PHE A 78 17.38 -4.34 37.32
CA PHE A 78 18.32 -3.25 36.98
C PHE A 78 19.27 -2.98 38.14
N GLN A 79 18.74 -2.77 39.35
CA GLN A 79 19.56 -2.54 40.55
C GLN A 79 20.53 -3.70 40.82
N ARG A 80 20.06 -4.93 40.69
CA ARG A 80 20.86 -6.14 40.91
C ARG A 80 21.96 -6.34 39.87
N SER A 81 21.71 -5.89 38.65
CA SER A 81 22.67 -5.88 37.56
C SER A 81 23.66 -4.70 37.65
N GLY A 82 23.54 -3.83 38.67
CA GLY A 82 24.37 -2.63 38.83
C GLY A 82 24.09 -1.54 37.79
N LEU A 83 22.91 -1.58 37.17
CA LEU A 83 22.49 -0.66 36.12
C LEU A 83 21.44 0.30 36.67
N VAL A 84 21.52 1.57 36.26
CA VAL A 84 20.45 2.53 36.49
C VAL A 84 19.45 2.38 35.35
N GLN A 85 18.18 2.16 35.68
CA GLN A 85 17.13 2.14 34.69
C GLN A 85 17.06 3.54 34.05
N PRO A 86 17.03 3.65 32.71
CA PRO A 86 16.80 4.94 32.05
C PRO A 86 15.40 5.46 32.45
N GLU A 87 15.33 6.45 33.34
CA GLU A 87 14.06 7.08 33.77
C GLU A 87 13.47 7.98 32.68
N ASP A 88 12.14 7.95 32.53
CA ASP A 88 11.28 8.95 31.85
C ASP A 88 11.81 9.55 30.54
N GLN A 89 12.42 8.73 29.69
CA GLN A 89 12.80 9.16 28.34
C GLN A 89 11.64 8.96 27.36
N GLU A 90 11.47 9.94 26.47
CA GLU A 90 10.48 9.89 25.40
C GLU A 90 10.68 8.63 24.56
N THR A 91 9.78 7.66 24.70
CA THR A 91 9.92 6.40 23.97
C THR A 91 9.53 6.61 22.51
N ASN A 92 10.14 5.85 21.59
CA ASN A 92 9.71 5.86 20.19
C ASN A 92 8.55 4.88 19.96
N ARG A 93 7.73 4.62 20.99
CA ARG A 93 6.53 3.80 20.87
C ARG A 93 5.52 4.49 19.94
N LEU A 94 4.78 3.67 19.19
CA LEU A 94 3.87 4.14 18.14
C LEU A 94 2.85 5.15 18.69
N GLY A 95 2.22 4.80 19.82
CA GLY A 95 1.24 5.67 20.47
C GLY A 95 1.82 7.03 20.86
N GLN A 96 3.01 7.07 21.45
CA GLN A 96 3.66 8.32 21.85
C GLN A 96 4.08 9.16 20.65
N LEU A 97 4.55 8.55 19.56
CA LEU A 97 4.87 9.26 18.32
C LEU A 97 3.62 9.90 17.69
N LEU A 98 2.49 9.19 17.71
CA LEU A 98 1.21 9.70 17.20
C LEU A 98 0.67 10.87 18.06
N VAL A 99 0.84 10.80 19.38
CA VAL A 99 0.51 11.90 20.30
C VAL A 99 1.43 13.10 20.06
N ALA A 100 2.74 12.88 20.01
CA ALA A 100 3.72 13.94 19.74
C ALA A 100 3.48 14.63 18.39
N ALA A 101 3.04 13.88 17.38
CA ALA A 101 2.67 14.42 16.08
C ALA A 101 1.28 15.08 16.05
N GLY A 102 0.54 15.12 17.15
CA GLY A 102 -0.81 15.71 17.23
C GLY A 102 -1.85 14.98 16.37
N ILE A 103 -1.63 13.70 16.08
CA ILE A 103 -2.54 12.87 15.29
C ILE A 103 -3.65 12.32 16.19
N VAL A 104 -3.28 11.84 17.38
CA VAL A 104 -4.20 11.34 18.41
C VAL A 104 -3.99 12.10 19.72
N THR A 105 -5.01 12.17 20.58
CA THR A 105 -4.87 12.77 21.92
C THR A 105 -4.41 11.73 22.94
N ASP A 106 -3.92 12.19 24.10
CA ASP A 106 -3.58 11.29 25.22
C ASP A 106 -4.78 10.43 25.66
N ARG A 107 -5.99 10.99 25.62
CA ARG A 107 -7.23 10.28 25.92
C ARG A 107 -7.49 9.16 24.91
N ASP A 108 -7.31 9.43 23.62
CA ASP A 108 -7.51 8.43 22.57
C ASP A 108 -6.47 7.31 22.67
N LEU A 109 -5.23 7.64 23.06
CA LEU A 109 -4.18 6.67 23.33
C LEU A 109 -4.54 5.78 24.52
N GLU A 110 -5.01 6.36 25.63
CA GLU A 110 -5.40 5.61 26.82
C GLU A 110 -6.56 4.63 26.52
N GLU A 111 -7.59 5.10 25.82
CA GLU A 111 -8.71 4.25 25.39
C GLU A 111 -8.22 3.11 24.47
N ALA A 112 -7.38 3.42 23.48
CA ALA A 112 -6.84 2.42 22.57
C ALA A 112 -5.98 1.38 23.29
N LEU A 113 -5.22 1.77 24.32
CA LEU A 113 -4.43 0.86 25.15
C LEU A 113 -5.33 -0.07 25.97
N GLN A 114 -6.42 0.43 26.57
CA GLN A 114 -7.37 -0.41 27.30
C GLN A 114 -7.99 -1.48 26.37
N ILE A 115 -8.34 -1.10 25.14
CA ILE A 115 -8.87 -2.02 24.13
C ILE A 115 -7.81 -3.02 23.68
N ASN A 116 -6.57 -2.58 23.46
CA ASN A 116 -5.43 -3.45 23.13
C ASN A 116 -5.21 -4.52 24.21
N VAL A 117 -5.26 -4.15 25.49
CA VAL A 117 -5.12 -5.11 26.61
C VAL A 117 -6.27 -6.12 26.59
N ARG A 118 -7.52 -5.65 26.53
CA ARG A 118 -8.71 -6.50 26.57
C ARG A 118 -8.80 -7.44 25.37
N THR A 119 -8.55 -6.95 24.16
CA THR A 119 -8.77 -7.71 22.91
C THR A 119 -7.50 -8.42 22.43
N GLY A 120 -6.32 -7.85 22.69
CA GLY A 120 -5.05 -8.31 22.14
C GLY A 120 -4.77 -7.87 20.71
N LEU A 121 -5.64 -7.06 20.12
CA LEU A 121 -5.41 -6.52 18.78
C LEU A 121 -4.24 -5.54 18.79
N PRO A 122 -3.36 -5.52 17.77
CA PRO A 122 -2.29 -4.54 17.68
C PRO A 122 -2.80 -3.11 17.84
N LEU A 123 -2.09 -2.28 18.61
CA LEU A 123 -2.51 -0.92 18.92
C LEU A 123 -2.79 -0.09 17.64
N GLY A 124 -1.98 -0.27 16.59
CA GLY A 124 -2.22 0.35 15.28
C GLY A 124 -3.58 -0.01 14.67
N HIS A 125 -3.99 -1.28 14.75
CA HIS A 125 -5.30 -1.70 14.26
C HIS A 125 -6.45 -1.11 15.09
N VAL A 126 -6.25 -0.95 16.40
CA VAL A 126 -7.22 -0.27 17.26
C VAL A 126 -7.40 1.19 16.82
N PHE A 127 -6.29 1.91 16.55
CA PHE A 127 -6.36 3.28 16.02
C PHE A 127 -7.13 3.38 14.69
N CYS A 128 -6.87 2.45 13.75
CA CYS A 128 -7.60 2.40 12.49
C CYS A 128 -9.08 2.07 12.68
N PHE A 129 -9.40 1.09 13.53
CA PHE A 129 -10.78 0.67 13.78
C PHE A 129 -11.64 1.78 14.37
N HIS A 130 -11.08 2.60 15.27
CA HIS A 130 -11.76 3.77 15.83
C HIS A 130 -11.74 5.00 14.91
N GLY A 131 -11.08 4.92 13.74
CA GLY A 131 -10.99 6.02 12.79
C GLY A 131 -10.05 7.16 13.22
N TYR A 132 -9.25 6.96 14.27
CA TYR A 132 -8.29 7.95 14.77
C TYR A 132 -7.14 8.18 13.78
N VAL A 133 -6.73 7.13 13.07
CA VAL A 133 -5.63 7.14 12.10
C VAL A 133 -6.07 6.35 10.87
N SER A 134 -5.73 6.80 9.66
CA SER A 134 -5.95 6.00 8.45
C SER A 134 -4.89 4.91 8.31
N GLN A 135 -5.17 3.88 7.51
CA GLN A 135 -4.20 2.82 7.25
C GLN A 135 -2.90 3.37 6.63
N ALA A 136 -3.02 4.35 5.72
CA ALA A 136 -1.87 5.00 5.09
C ALA A 136 -1.00 5.73 6.13
N LEU A 137 -1.62 6.52 7.01
CA LEU A 137 -0.93 7.26 8.06
C LEU A 137 -0.33 6.35 9.13
N LEU A 138 -0.99 5.24 9.47
CA LEU A 138 -0.45 4.22 10.36
C LEU A 138 0.84 3.62 9.78
N TYR A 139 0.86 3.30 8.49
CA TYR A 139 2.09 2.81 7.84
C TYR A 139 3.20 3.84 7.85
N THR A 140 2.89 5.11 7.55
CA THR A 140 3.86 6.20 7.68
C THR A 140 4.41 6.30 9.11
N ALA A 141 3.55 6.19 10.13
CA ALA A 141 3.97 6.24 11.53
C ALA A 141 4.86 5.05 11.93
N LEU A 142 4.57 3.84 11.42
CA LEU A 142 5.42 2.66 11.63
C LEU A 142 6.79 2.81 10.96
N GLN A 143 6.83 3.36 9.74
CA GLN A 143 8.07 3.67 9.04
C GLN A 143 8.89 4.74 9.77
N VAL A 144 8.24 5.80 10.24
CA VAL A 144 8.85 6.84 11.09
C VAL A 144 9.49 6.21 12.34
N GLN A 145 8.75 5.36 13.05
CA GLN A 145 9.25 4.65 14.22
C GLN A 145 10.50 3.82 13.89
N GLU A 146 10.45 3.05 12.80
CA GLU A 146 11.59 2.25 12.36
C GLU A 146 12.81 3.10 11.98
N SER A 147 12.60 4.22 11.27
CA SER A 147 13.67 5.15 10.90
C SER A 147 14.32 5.81 12.11
N ILE A 148 13.56 6.19 13.14
CA ILE A 148 14.11 6.74 14.39
C ILE A 148 14.97 5.68 15.09
N ARG A 149 14.46 4.45 15.24
CA ARG A 149 15.19 3.35 15.92
C ARG A 149 16.49 2.97 15.22
N ARG A 150 16.55 3.15 13.90
CA ARG A 150 17.78 2.95 13.10
C ARG A 150 18.71 4.16 13.11
N ASN A 151 18.40 5.22 13.88
CA ASN A 151 19.11 6.51 13.87
C ASN A 151 19.21 7.16 12.47
N ALA A 152 18.27 6.86 11.57
CA ALA A 152 18.25 7.41 10.21
C ALA A 152 17.64 8.81 10.15
N ILE A 153 16.77 9.14 11.11
CA ILE A 153 16.15 10.46 11.27
C ILE A 153 16.03 10.80 12.75
N GLY A 154 16.24 12.06 13.11
CA GLY A 154 16.02 12.54 14.46
C GLY A 154 14.52 12.55 14.80
N ARG A 155 14.19 12.26 16.05
CA ARG A 155 12.81 12.27 16.55
C ARG A 155 12.05 13.57 16.25
N PRO A 156 12.59 14.80 16.49
CA PRO A 156 11.82 16.02 16.26
C PRO A 156 11.51 16.22 14.76
N GLU A 157 12.46 15.95 13.87
CA GLU A 157 12.24 16.02 12.42
C GLU A 157 11.20 15.00 11.97
N ALA A 158 11.25 13.78 12.51
CA ALA A 158 10.32 12.72 12.15
C ALA A 158 8.89 13.01 12.63
N VAL A 159 8.74 13.56 13.84
CA VAL A 159 7.44 13.99 14.39
C VAL A 159 6.85 15.13 13.55
N LEU A 160 7.67 16.09 13.13
CA LEU A 160 7.23 17.16 12.23
C LEU A 160 6.81 16.62 10.86
N GLY A 161 7.59 15.71 10.27
CA GLY A 161 7.25 15.04 9.02
C GLY A 161 5.94 14.26 9.10
N LEU A 162 5.73 13.53 10.19
CA LEU A 162 4.51 12.78 10.45
C LEU A 162 3.29 13.70 10.64
N ASN A 163 3.44 14.83 11.36
CA ASN A 163 2.41 15.85 11.48
C ASN A 163 2.04 16.47 10.12
N ALA A 164 3.05 16.76 9.29
CA ALA A 164 2.84 17.31 7.95
C ALA A 164 2.08 16.33 7.04
N ALA A 165 2.41 15.04 7.09
CA ALA A 165 1.68 14.00 6.38
C ALA A 165 0.20 13.94 6.81
N ALA A 166 -0.06 13.95 8.12
CA ALA A 166 -1.43 13.95 8.66
C ALA A 166 -2.22 15.21 8.28
N LYS A 167 -1.59 16.39 8.30
CA LYS A 167 -2.21 17.64 7.84
C LYS A 167 -2.53 17.60 6.35
N ARG A 168 -1.62 17.08 5.52
CA ARG A 168 -1.84 16.92 4.09
C ARG A 168 -3.05 16.03 3.82
N GLU A 169 -3.11 14.88 4.48
CA GLU A 169 -4.25 13.96 4.37
C GLU A 169 -5.58 14.65 4.71
N ARG A 170 -5.66 15.32 5.87
CA ARG A 170 -6.87 16.07 6.29
C ARG A 170 -7.26 17.17 5.31
N ASN A 171 -6.29 17.82 4.66
CA ASN A 171 -6.56 18.86 3.66
C ASN A 171 -7.08 18.24 2.36
N LEU A 172 -6.47 17.14 1.90
CA LEU A 172 -6.89 16.43 0.69
C LEU A 172 -8.30 15.84 0.85
N GLU A 173 -8.63 15.27 2.00
CA GLU A 173 -9.97 14.74 2.28
C GLU A 173 -11.09 15.76 2.10
N ARG A 174 -10.82 17.05 2.28
CA ARG A 174 -11.80 18.14 2.15
C ARG A 174 -12.01 18.61 0.71
N LEU A 175 -11.20 18.14 -0.24
CA LEU A 175 -11.31 18.53 -1.64
C LEU A 175 -12.46 17.81 -2.33
N GLU A 176 -13.14 18.49 -3.25
CA GLU A 176 -14.31 17.93 -3.98
C GLU A 176 -13.92 16.69 -4.81
N ILE A 177 -12.69 16.63 -5.34
CA ILE A 177 -12.18 15.44 -6.08
C ILE A 177 -12.12 14.17 -5.20
N ASN A 178 -12.02 14.35 -3.88
CA ASN A 178 -11.95 13.28 -2.90
C ASN A 178 -13.30 13.04 -2.21
N LYS A 179 -14.38 13.63 -2.72
CA LYS A 179 -15.73 13.36 -2.24
C LYS A 179 -16.06 11.89 -2.38
N GLY A 180 -16.62 11.30 -1.32
CA GLY A 180 -16.87 9.86 -1.25
C GLY A 180 -15.62 9.04 -0.93
N TYR A 181 -14.51 9.67 -0.52
CA TYR A 181 -13.33 8.96 -0.03
C TYR A 181 -13.69 8.00 1.11
N GLN A 182 -13.41 6.72 0.91
CA GLN A 182 -13.68 5.69 1.90
C GLN A 182 -12.39 5.32 2.63
N LYS A 183 -12.35 5.65 3.92
CA LYS A 183 -11.34 5.14 4.88
C LYS A 183 -11.67 3.68 5.20
N LEU A 184 -11.50 2.80 4.22
CA LEU A 184 -11.68 1.38 4.45
C LEU A 184 -10.52 0.85 5.31
N PRO A 185 -10.77 -0.08 6.24
CA PRO A 185 -9.72 -0.93 6.79
C PRO A 185 -9.28 -1.90 5.68
N MET A 186 -8.53 -1.37 4.71
CA MET A 186 -8.12 -2.14 3.55
C MET A 186 -7.22 -3.28 4.01
N LYS A 187 -7.58 -4.52 3.66
CA LYS A 187 -6.66 -5.66 3.72
C LYS A 187 -5.38 -5.24 2.98
N GLN A 188 -4.26 -5.18 3.70
CA GLN A 188 -2.91 -4.87 3.19
C GLN A 188 -2.92 -3.98 1.94
N ALA A 189 -3.33 -2.72 2.10
CA ALA A 189 -3.29 -1.75 1.01
C ALA A 189 -1.90 -1.75 0.37
N LEU A 190 -1.80 -2.10 -0.91
CA LEU A 190 -0.52 -2.13 -1.62
C LEU A 190 0.15 -0.76 -1.50
N ARG A 191 1.40 -0.72 -1.05
CA ARG A 191 2.16 0.52 -0.84
C ARG A 191 2.87 0.92 -2.13
N LEU A 192 3.00 2.23 -2.36
CA LEU A 192 3.67 2.75 -3.57
C LEU A 192 5.11 2.23 -3.67
N GLY A 193 5.85 2.28 -2.55
CA GLY A 193 7.23 1.78 -2.51
C GLY A 193 7.33 0.28 -2.82
N GLU A 194 6.44 -0.54 -2.24
CA GLU A 194 6.41 -1.98 -2.53
C GLU A 194 6.09 -2.25 -3.98
N MET A 195 5.06 -1.60 -4.52
CA MET A 195 4.64 -1.75 -5.90
C MET A 195 5.78 -1.41 -6.88
N LEU A 196 6.52 -0.32 -6.62
CA LEU A 196 7.66 0.07 -7.45
C LEU A 196 8.83 -0.91 -7.35
N VAL A 197 9.08 -1.47 -6.17
CA VAL A 197 10.13 -2.49 -5.94
C VAL A 197 9.75 -3.82 -6.59
N GLU A 198 8.52 -4.29 -6.42
CA GLU A 198 8.01 -5.53 -7.00
C GLU A 198 7.97 -5.47 -8.54
N ALA A 199 7.58 -4.32 -9.10
CA ALA A 199 7.66 -4.07 -10.54
C ALA A 199 9.10 -3.97 -11.07
N ARG A 200 10.12 -4.01 -10.18
CA ARG A 200 11.54 -3.84 -10.50
C ARG A 200 11.86 -2.50 -11.15
N VAL A 201 10.99 -1.52 -10.97
CA VAL A 201 11.19 -0.14 -11.43
C VAL A 201 12.08 0.61 -10.45
N PHE A 202 12.05 0.22 -9.18
CA PHE A 202 12.81 0.85 -8.11
C PHE A 202 13.65 -0.15 -7.33
N VAL A 203 14.82 0.28 -6.85
CA VAL A 203 15.74 -0.57 -6.09
C VAL A 203 15.41 -0.45 -4.60
N ASP A 204 15.11 -1.58 -3.95
CA ASP A 204 14.70 -1.67 -2.54
C ASP A 204 15.63 -0.87 -1.60
N LYS A 205 16.96 -0.96 -1.80
CA LYS A 205 17.95 -0.27 -0.97
C LYS A 205 17.82 1.26 -0.95
N LEU A 206 17.19 1.85 -1.98
CA LEU A 206 17.01 3.31 -2.09
C LEU A 206 15.71 3.80 -1.43
N LEU A 207 14.80 2.88 -1.08
CA LEU A 207 13.47 3.24 -0.59
C LEU A 207 13.53 3.85 0.82
N PRO A 208 14.34 3.31 1.76
CA PRO A 208 14.50 3.92 3.08
C PRO A 208 15.01 5.37 3.01
N ASP A 209 15.99 5.65 2.14
CA ASP A 209 16.56 6.99 2.00
C ASP A 209 15.53 7.98 1.43
N ALA A 210 14.75 7.55 0.43
CA ALA A 210 13.67 8.36 -0.14
C ALA A 210 12.57 8.66 0.90
N LEU A 211 12.23 7.68 1.74
CA LEU A 211 11.29 7.83 2.85
C LEU A 211 11.80 8.83 3.89
N VAL A 212 13.07 8.71 4.32
CA VAL A 212 13.67 9.68 5.26
C VAL A 212 13.62 11.10 4.69
N ARG A 213 14.00 11.28 3.43
CA ARG A 213 13.90 12.59 2.75
C ARG A 213 12.46 13.09 2.68
N SER A 214 11.48 12.24 2.40
CA SER A 214 10.06 12.61 2.39
C SER A 214 9.58 13.18 3.71
N LEU A 215 10.05 12.63 4.82
CA LEU A 215 9.73 13.09 6.16
C LEU A 215 10.45 14.42 6.46
N GLN A 216 11.74 14.50 6.16
CA GLN A 216 12.56 15.69 6.37
C GLN A 216 12.03 16.91 5.60
N PHE A 217 11.71 16.71 4.32
CA PHE A 217 11.20 17.78 3.44
C PHE A 217 9.70 17.95 3.51
N GLN A 218 8.99 17.13 4.29
CA GLN A 218 7.52 17.19 4.43
C GLN A 218 6.81 17.12 3.06
N LYS A 219 7.27 16.20 2.19
CA LYS A 219 6.77 15.99 0.82
C LYS A 219 6.25 14.56 0.64
N PRO A 220 5.32 14.30 -0.30
CA PRO A 220 4.92 12.94 -0.60
C PRO A 220 6.10 12.15 -1.17
N LEU A 221 6.14 10.85 -0.90
CA LEU A 221 7.21 9.96 -1.38
C LEU A 221 7.35 10.05 -2.91
N GLY A 222 6.23 10.07 -3.63
CA GLY A 222 6.21 10.20 -5.08
C GLY A 222 6.96 11.44 -5.59
N GLU A 223 6.75 12.60 -4.98
CA GLU A 223 7.44 13.84 -5.37
C GLU A 223 8.95 13.76 -5.11
N ILE A 224 9.37 13.14 -3.99
CA ILE A 224 10.80 12.92 -3.70
C ILE A 224 11.44 11.97 -4.71
N LEU A 225 10.74 10.93 -5.14
CA LEU A 225 11.21 9.99 -6.16
C LEU A 225 11.40 10.69 -7.52
N VAL A 226 10.51 11.61 -7.88
CA VAL A 226 10.62 12.44 -9.08
C VAL A 226 11.79 13.42 -8.97
N GLN A 227 11.88 14.16 -7.86
CA GLN A 227 12.96 15.14 -7.62
C GLN A 227 14.35 14.49 -7.56
N SER A 228 14.42 13.24 -7.11
CA SER A 228 15.67 12.47 -7.06
C SER A 228 15.97 11.74 -8.38
N HIS A 229 15.18 11.98 -9.44
CA HIS A 229 15.30 11.36 -10.76
C HIS A 229 15.24 9.81 -10.75
N PHE A 230 14.55 9.23 -9.76
CA PHE A 230 14.37 7.78 -9.70
C PHE A 230 13.14 7.30 -10.46
N ALA A 231 12.15 8.17 -10.66
CA ALA A 231 10.93 7.91 -11.43
C ALA A 231 10.46 9.19 -12.14
N THR A 232 9.69 9.05 -13.22
CA THR A 232 9.01 10.19 -13.86
C THR A 232 7.70 10.50 -13.13
N ALA A 233 7.20 11.73 -13.26
CA ALA A 233 5.89 12.11 -12.71
C ALA A 233 4.77 11.21 -13.27
N GLU A 234 4.80 10.95 -14.57
CA GLU A 234 3.86 10.05 -15.26
C GLU A 234 3.85 8.63 -14.68
N LEU A 235 5.02 8.10 -14.30
CA LEU A 235 5.13 6.77 -13.71
C LEU A 235 4.56 6.74 -12.29
N ILE A 236 4.80 7.79 -11.50
CA ILE A 236 4.23 7.92 -10.15
C ILE A 236 2.72 8.09 -10.20
N ASP A 237 2.20 8.92 -11.10
CA ASP A 237 0.77 9.13 -11.29
C ASP A 237 0.08 7.83 -11.71
N ALA A 238 0.66 7.10 -12.68
CA ALA A 238 0.18 5.80 -13.09
C ALA A 238 0.19 4.77 -11.94
N ALA A 239 1.25 4.76 -11.11
CA ALA A 239 1.33 3.86 -9.96
C ALA A 239 0.23 4.15 -8.94
N VAL A 240 0.00 5.42 -8.60
CA VAL A 240 -1.07 5.83 -7.67
C VAL A 240 -2.45 5.52 -8.23
N GLU A 241 -2.67 5.73 -9.53
CA GLU A 241 -3.94 5.38 -10.18
C GLU A 241 -4.18 3.86 -10.14
N MET A 242 -3.15 3.06 -10.42
CA MET A 242 -3.23 1.59 -10.34
C MET A 242 -3.41 1.08 -8.90
N GLN A 243 -2.87 1.75 -7.88
CA GLN A 243 -3.16 1.39 -6.48
C GLN A 243 -4.66 1.48 -6.20
N GLU A 244 -5.35 2.52 -6.68
CA GLU A 244 -6.80 2.66 -6.53
C GLU A 244 -7.57 1.64 -7.37
N MET A 245 -7.09 1.30 -8.57
CA MET A 245 -7.69 0.23 -9.38
C MET A 245 -7.61 -1.14 -8.67
N ILE A 246 -6.47 -1.43 -8.03
CA ILE A 246 -6.27 -2.66 -7.25
C ILE A 246 -7.18 -2.69 -6.02
N ASP A 247 -7.29 -1.58 -5.29
CA ASP A 247 -8.16 -1.48 -4.11
C ASP A 247 -9.63 -1.74 -4.48
N ASN A 248 -10.06 -1.27 -5.66
CA ASN A 248 -11.41 -1.50 -6.18
C ASN A 248 -11.59 -2.89 -6.82
N GLY A 249 -10.53 -3.69 -6.91
CA GLY A 249 -10.56 -5.02 -7.55
C GLY A 249 -10.71 -4.98 -9.07
N CYS A 250 -10.54 -3.81 -9.71
CA CYS A 250 -10.62 -3.66 -11.17
C CYS A 250 -9.26 -3.78 -11.86
N LEU A 251 -8.19 -4.09 -11.12
CA LEU A 251 -6.86 -4.43 -11.65
C LEU A 251 -6.16 -5.43 -10.73
N LEU A 252 -5.53 -6.43 -11.32
CA LEU A 252 -4.66 -7.36 -10.60
C LEU A 252 -3.25 -6.77 -10.42
N GLN A 253 -2.65 -6.95 -9.25
CA GLN A 253 -1.30 -6.48 -8.92
C GLN A 253 -0.23 -6.99 -9.90
N THR A 254 -0.36 -8.22 -10.39
CA THR A 254 0.55 -8.79 -11.39
C THR A 254 0.52 -8.02 -12.72
N MET A 255 -0.65 -7.55 -13.15
CA MET A 255 -0.77 -6.72 -14.35
C MET A 255 -0.18 -5.34 -14.11
N ALA A 256 -0.42 -4.75 -12.93
CA ALA A 256 0.12 -3.44 -12.58
C ALA A 256 1.67 -3.42 -12.62
N ASN A 257 2.32 -4.51 -12.18
CA ASN A 257 3.77 -4.67 -12.28
C ASN A 257 4.27 -4.69 -13.74
N GLU A 258 3.53 -5.34 -14.65
CA GLU A 258 3.85 -5.33 -16.08
C GLU A 258 3.69 -3.94 -16.71
N VAL A 259 2.63 -3.21 -16.33
CA VAL A 259 2.39 -1.84 -16.79
C VAL A 259 3.55 -0.93 -16.42
N LEU A 260 3.95 -0.93 -15.13
CA LEU A 260 5.05 -0.11 -14.65
C LEU A 260 6.38 -0.47 -15.34
N LEU A 261 6.65 -1.75 -15.56
CA LEU A 261 7.85 -2.20 -16.26
C LEU A 261 7.87 -1.71 -17.72
N ASN A 262 6.74 -1.81 -18.42
CA ASN A 262 6.60 -1.39 -19.81
C ASN A 262 6.71 0.13 -19.97
N MET A 263 6.09 0.90 -19.08
CA MET A 263 6.21 2.36 -19.06
C MET A 263 7.66 2.80 -18.90
N ARG A 264 8.42 2.14 -17.99
CA ARG A 264 9.84 2.44 -17.78
C ARG A 264 10.71 2.07 -18.98
N ALA A 265 10.46 0.90 -19.59
CA ALA A 265 11.35 0.36 -20.63
C ALA A 265 11.17 1.02 -21.99
N SER A 266 10.00 1.59 -22.28
CA SER A 266 9.64 2.02 -23.64
C SER A 266 8.98 3.40 -23.70
N GLU A 267 8.96 4.16 -22.60
CA GLU A 267 8.36 5.52 -22.51
C GLU A 267 6.95 5.58 -23.12
N VAL A 268 6.18 4.53 -22.88
CA VAL A 268 4.85 4.35 -23.47
C VAL A 268 3.80 5.03 -22.60
N PRO A 269 2.80 5.73 -23.18
CA PRO A 269 1.70 6.29 -22.41
C PRO A 269 0.98 5.25 -21.54
N PHE A 270 0.54 5.67 -20.36
CA PHE A 270 -0.10 4.80 -19.37
C PHE A 270 -1.28 3.99 -19.95
N ALA A 271 -2.18 4.64 -20.69
CA ALA A 271 -3.35 3.97 -21.28
C ALA A 271 -2.97 2.81 -22.20
N LYS A 272 -1.94 3.00 -23.03
CA LYS A 272 -1.42 1.96 -23.93
C LYS A 272 -0.77 0.82 -23.14
N ALA A 273 0.09 1.15 -22.17
CA ALA A 273 0.75 0.14 -21.35
C ALA A 273 -0.27 -0.69 -20.54
N LEU A 274 -1.28 -0.04 -19.97
CA LEU A 274 -2.38 -0.67 -19.23
C LEU A 274 -3.20 -1.60 -20.11
N GLY A 275 -3.69 -1.10 -21.26
CA GLY A 275 -4.48 -1.89 -22.20
C GLY A 275 -3.74 -3.15 -22.65
N GLN A 276 -2.48 -2.99 -23.08
CA GLN A 276 -1.66 -4.10 -23.58
C GLN A 276 -1.36 -5.15 -22.49
N ALA A 277 -0.97 -4.73 -21.28
CA ALA A 277 -0.68 -5.66 -20.19
C ALA A 277 -1.93 -6.48 -19.81
N CYS A 278 -3.08 -5.82 -19.71
CA CYS A 278 -4.33 -6.44 -19.30
C CYS A 278 -4.86 -7.48 -20.31
N THR A 279 -4.59 -7.30 -21.59
CA THR A 279 -5.15 -8.16 -22.66
C THR A 279 -4.14 -9.13 -23.27
N PHE A 280 -2.88 -9.17 -22.82
CA PHE A 280 -1.86 -10.00 -23.45
C PHE A 280 -2.00 -11.51 -23.14
N ARG A 281 -2.20 -11.88 -21.87
CA ARG A 281 -2.06 -13.26 -21.40
C ARG A 281 -3.37 -14.07 -21.42
N HIS A 282 -4.04 -14.11 -22.58
CA HIS A 282 -5.33 -14.79 -22.72
C HIS A 282 -5.30 -15.95 -23.70
N ARG A 283 -6.07 -17.00 -23.41
CA ARG A 283 -6.20 -18.18 -24.27
C ARG A 283 -7.17 -17.94 -25.43
N ASN A 284 -8.23 -17.20 -25.17
CA ASN A 284 -9.28 -16.91 -26.15
C ASN A 284 -8.91 -15.68 -26.98
N ASN A 285 -9.54 -15.55 -28.15
CA ASN A 285 -9.34 -14.41 -29.02
C ASN A 285 -10.10 -13.18 -28.53
N LEU A 286 -9.44 -12.36 -27.71
CA LEU A 286 -9.98 -11.10 -27.22
C LEU A 286 -10.12 -10.02 -28.30
N ALA A 287 -9.49 -10.20 -29.46
CA ALA A 287 -9.60 -9.25 -30.57
C ALA A 287 -11.04 -9.14 -31.09
N LYS A 288 -11.79 -10.25 -31.09
CA LYS A 288 -13.20 -10.27 -31.49
C LYS A 288 -14.05 -9.41 -30.57
N VAL A 289 -13.90 -9.61 -29.26
CA VAL A 289 -14.60 -8.83 -28.23
C VAL A 289 -14.24 -7.35 -28.32
N LEU A 290 -12.96 -7.04 -28.54
CA LEU A 290 -12.48 -5.66 -28.73
C LEU A 290 -13.18 -4.98 -29.91
N VAL A 291 -13.19 -5.62 -31.08
CA VAL A 291 -13.79 -5.05 -32.30
C VAL A 291 -15.30 -4.90 -32.16
N GLU A 292 -15.99 -5.87 -31.54
CA GLU A 292 -17.42 -5.78 -31.26
C GLU A 292 -17.75 -4.60 -30.33
N LEU A 293 -16.96 -4.38 -29.27
CA LEU A 293 -17.12 -3.24 -28.35
C LEU A 293 -16.81 -1.89 -29.03
N LEU A 294 -15.75 -1.81 -29.82
CA LEU A 294 -15.44 -0.58 -30.56
C LEU A 294 -16.51 -0.26 -31.61
N ALA A 295 -17.09 -1.28 -32.23
CA ALA A 295 -18.18 -1.10 -33.17
C ALA A 295 -19.48 -0.64 -32.50
N SER A 296 -19.81 -1.16 -31.31
CA SER A 296 -21.00 -0.71 -30.56
C SER A 296 -20.89 0.76 -30.12
N ALA A 297 -19.68 1.21 -29.76
CA ALA A 297 -19.36 2.60 -29.47
C ALA A 297 -19.19 3.49 -30.74
N LYS A 298 -19.42 2.94 -31.94
CA LYS A 298 -19.22 3.61 -33.24
C LYS A 298 -17.79 4.11 -33.49
N ALA A 299 -16.81 3.63 -32.73
CA ALA A 299 -15.40 3.94 -32.90
C ALA A 299 -14.79 3.21 -34.11
N VAL A 300 -15.33 2.04 -34.47
CA VAL A 300 -14.91 1.26 -35.63
C VAL A 300 -16.12 0.92 -36.50
N THR A 301 -15.98 1.05 -37.81
CA THR A 301 -17.00 0.58 -38.76
C THR A 301 -16.61 -0.81 -39.28
N LEU A 302 -17.40 -1.84 -38.94
CA LEU A 302 -17.13 -3.24 -39.31
C LEU A 302 -16.94 -3.46 -40.82
N THR A 303 -17.64 -2.69 -41.65
CA THR A 303 -17.53 -2.78 -43.12
C THR A 303 -16.21 -2.24 -43.69
N LYS A 304 -15.46 -1.46 -42.90
CA LYS A 304 -14.15 -0.91 -43.29
C LYS A 304 -12.97 -1.80 -42.86
N LEU A 305 -13.24 -2.91 -42.16
CA LEU A 305 -12.19 -3.83 -41.73
C LEU A 305 -11.55 -4.52 -42.93
N THR A 306 -10.22 -4.60 -42.93
CA THR A 306 -9.48 -5.31 -43.97
C THR A 306 -9.70 -6.83 -43.85
N LYS A 307 -9.48 -7.55 -44.96
CA LYS A 307 -9.62 -9.00 -44.99
C LYS A 307 -8.71 -9.71 -43.97
N ASP A 308 -7.48 -9.21 -43.79
CA ASP A 308 -6.52 -9.76 -42.82
C ASP A 308 -7.03 -9.61 -41.37
N ILE A 309 -7.59 -8.45 -41.02
CA ILE A 309 -8.23 -8.26 -39.71
C ILE A 309 -9.37 -9.27 -39.53
N GLN A 310 -10.27 -9.40 -40.52
CA GLN A 310 -11.39 -10.34 -40.45
C GLN A 310 -10.94 -11.79 -40.26
N GLU A 311 -9.91 -12.24 -40.99
CA GLU A 311 -9.33 -13.58 -40.84
C GLU A 311 -8.76 -13.79 -39.42
N ARG A 312 -8.12 -12.78 -38.84
CA ARG A 312 -7.58 -12.80 -37.46
C ARG A 312 -8.65 -12.75 -36.37
N LEU A 313 -9.88 -12.31 -36.65
CA LEU A 313 -10.96 -12.33 -35.66
C LEU A 313 -11.55 -13.74 -35.48
N GLU A 314 -11.41 -14.61 -36.47
CA GLU A 314 -12.00 -15.95 -36.47
C GLU A 314 -11.07 -17.04 -35.90
N VAL A 315 -9.82 -16.70 -35.55
CA VAL A 315 -8.91 -17.66 -34.90
C VAL A 315 -9.22 -17.84 -33.41
N ASN A 316 -8.84 -18.99 -32.85
CA ASN A 316 -9.11 -19.39 -31.46
C ASN A 316 -7.98 -19.06 -30.47
N TYR A 317 -7.07 -18.17 -30.82
CA TYR A 317 -5.98 -17.71 -29.94
C TYR A 317 -5.90 -16.19 -29.95
N ASN A 318 -5.28 -15.61 -28.92
CA ASN A 318 -5.27 -14.16 -28.74
C ASN A 318 -4.54 -13.44 -29.89
N GLN A 319 -5.28 -12.60 -30.63
CA GLN A 319 -4.76 -11.76 -31.72
C GLN A 319 -4.88 -10.26 -31.41
N ILE A 320 -5.20 -9.90 -30.17
CA ILE A 320 -5.57 -8.52 -29.84
C ILE A 320 -4.46 -7.51 -30.18
N ASN A 321 -3.19 -7.85 -29.97
CA ASN A 321 -2.08 -6.94 -30.26
C ASN A 321 -1.89 -6.71 -31.76
N ASP A 322 -1.98 -7.77 -32.56
CA ASP A 322 -1.80 -7.67 -34.01
C ASP A 322 -2.98 -6.91 -34.64
N VAL A 323 -4.21 -7.24 -34.24
CA VAL A 323 -5.41 -6.53 -34.71
C VAL A 323 -5.36 -5.06 -34.28
N SER A 324 -4.97 -4.78 -33.04
CA SER A 324 -4.81 -3.40 -32.55
C SER A 324 -3.78 -2.62 -33.36
N LYS A 325 -2.64 -3.23 -33.69
CA LYS A 325 -1.62 -2.62 -34.54
C LYS A 325 -2.15 -2.31 -35.93
N GLN A 326 -2.87 -3.24 -36.56
CA GLN A 326 -3.46 -3.03 -37.88
C GLN A 326 -4.56 -1.97 -37.88
N LEU A 327 -5.39 -1.91 -36.84
CA LEU A 327 -6.41 -0.88 -36.70
C LEU A 327 -5.80 0.53 -36.64
N LEU A 328 -4.66 0.69 -35.96
CA LEU A 328 -3.93 1.96 -35.91
C LEU A 328 -3.21 2.27 -37.23
N GLU A 329 -2.54 1.30 -37.84
CA GLU A 329 -1.82 1.47 -39.11
C GLU A 329 -2.75 1.89 -40.26
N HIS A 330 -4.00 1.43 -40.23
CA HIS A 330 -5.03 1.79 -41.20
C HIS A 330 -5.90 2.98 -40.77
N GLU A 331 -5.58 3.65 -39.65
CA GLU A 331 -6.33 4.80 -39.10
C GLU A 331 -7.83 4.51 -38.94
N LEU A 332 -8.17 3.26 -38.59
CA LEU A 332 -9.56 2.81 -38.46
C LEU A 332 -10.17 3.14 -37.09
N VAL A 333 -9.35 3.50 -36.11
CA VAL A 333 -9.74 3.82 -34.74
C VAL A 333 -8.77 4.85 -34.17
N ASP A 334 -9.29 5.73 -33.30
CA ASP A 334 -8.47 6.63 -32.50
C ASP A 334 -7.64 5.83 -31.45
N PRO A 335 -6.36 6.17 -31.20
CA PRO A 335 -5.52 5.46 -30.24
C PRO A 335 -6.11 5.39 -28.83
N ASP A 336 -6.69 6.49 -28.32
CA ASP A 336 -7.22 6.53 -26.96
C ASP A 336 -8.47 5.65 -26.85
N MET A 337 -9.33 5.68 -27.88
CA MET A 337 -10.48 4.77 -27.96
C MET A 337 -10.08 3.30 -28.04
N LEU A 338 -9.00 2.97 -28.75
CA LEU A 338 -8.49 1.61 -28.82
C LEU A 338 -8.01 1.11 -27.46
N TYR A 339 -7.24 1.93 -26.73
CA TYR A 339 -6.74 1.55 -25.40
C TYR A 339 -7.86 1.51 -24.35
N ALA A 340 -8.83 2.41 -24.43
CA ALA A 340 -10.06 2.32 -23.64
C ALA A 340 -10.83 1.02 -23.95
N GLY A 341 -10.90 0.62 -25.22
CA GLY A 341 -11.47 -0.65 -25.65
C GLY A 341 -10.76 -1.85 -25.02
N MET A 342 -9.43 -1.89 -25.07
CA MET A 342 -8.62 -2.95 -24.44
C MET A 342 -8.87 -3.01 -22.92
N ARG A 343 -8.97 -1.86 -22.26
CA ARG A 343 -9.29 -1.78 -20.82
C ARG A 343 -10.69 -2.36 -20.54
N CYS A 344 -11.68 -2.03 -21.35
CA CYS A 344 -13.04 -2.56 -21.20
C CYS A 344 -13.10 -4.08 -21.43
N VAL A 345 -12.40 -4.59 -22.44
CA VAL A 345 -12.28 -6.04 -22.70
C VAL A 345 -11.75 -6.78 -21.47
N TYR A 346 -10.71 -6.24 -20.83
CA TYR A 346 -10.18 -6.80 -19.61
C TYR A 346 -11.21 -6.79 -18.47
N LEU A 347 -11.90 -5.67 -18.24
CA LEU A 347 -12.90 -5.56 -17.18
C LEU A 347 -14.07 -6.54 -17.36
N VAL A 348 -14.45 -6.83 -18.61
CA VAL A 348 -15.42 -7.87 -18.94
C VAL A 348 -14.85 -9.26 -18.64
N ASP A 349 -13.60 -9.53 -19.02
CA ASP A 349 -12.97 -10.84 -18.82
C ASP A 349 -12.85 -11.20 -17.33
N VAL A 350 -12.43 -10.24 -16.49
CA VAL A 350 -12.39 -10.42 -15.02
C VAL A 350 -13.78 -10.35 -14.37
N LYS A 351 -14.85 -10.22 -15.16
CA LYS A 351 -16.25 -10.14 -14.72
C LYS A 351 -16.54 -8.98 -13.76
N PHE A 352 -15.77 -7.91 -13.86
CA PHE A 352 -16.02 -6.68 -13.09
C PHE A 352 -17.21 -5.91 -13.68
N ILE A 353 -17.33 -5.89 -15.00
CA ILE A 353 -18.50 -5.37 -15.73
C ILE A 353 -18.99 -6.39 -16.76
N ASN A 354 -20.20 -6.18 -17.28
CA ASN A 354 -20.73 -6.92 -18.42
C ASN A 354 -20.50 -6.17 -19.75
N MET A 355 -20.84 -6.81 -20.87
CA MET A 355 -20.66 -6.24 -22.22
C MET A 355 -21.48 -4.96 -22.46
N GLU A 356 -22.67 -4.86 -21.89
CA GLU A 356 -23.54 -3.68 -22.05
C GLU A 356 -22.96 -2.48 -21.31
N GLN A 357 -22.48 -2.69 -20.09
CA GLN A 357 -21.76 -1.70 -19.28
C GLN A 357 -20.48 -1.23 -19.97
N ALA A 358 -19.72 -2.15 -20.57
CA ALA A 358 -18.54 -1.80 -21.36
C ALA A 358 -18.86 -0.91 -22.56
N ALA A 359 -19.97 -1.17 -23.27
CA ALA A 359 -20.41 -0.33 -24.38
C ALA A 359 -20.80 1.08 -23.91
N ILE A 360 -21.52 1.19 -22.78
CA ILE A 360 -21.88 2.48 -22.16
C ILE A 360 -20.62 3.28 -21.78
N ILE A 361 -19.63 2.63 -21.15
CA ILE A 361 -18.35 3.27 -20.81
C ILE A 361 -17.70 3.84 -22.06
N LEU A 362 -17.55 3.03 -23.12
CA LEU A 362 -16.87 3.48 -24.34
C LEU A 362 -17.62 4.61 -25.04
N GLU A 363 -18.96 4.60 -25.02
CA GLU A 363 -19.75 5.72 -25.53
C GLU A 363 -19.46 7.01 -24.75
N ILE A 364 -19.42 6.95 -23.41
CA ILE A 364 -19.10 8.13 -22.58
C ILE A 364 -17.66 8.60 -22.83
N VAL A 365 -16.69 7.69 -22.90
CA VAL A 365 -15.28 8.01 -23.20
C VAL A 365 -15.16 8.71 -24.55
N SER A 366 -15.92 8.26 -25.56
CA SER A 366 -15.90 8.90 -26.89
C SER A 366 -16.40 10.35 -26.89
N GLN A 367 -17.27 10.72 -25.94
CA GLN A 367 -17.86 12.05 -25.82
C GLN A 367 -17.06 12.99 -24.90
N THR A 368 -16.48 12.43 -23.84
CA THR A 368 -15.83 13.19 -22.76
C THR A 368 -14.32 13.22 -22.85
N GLN A 369 -13.71 12.28 -23.57
CA GLN A 369 -12.26 12.00 -23.58
C GLN A 369 -11.68 11.68 -22.19
N ASP A 370 -12.53 11.27 -21.24
CA ASP A 370 -12.10 10.82 -19.92
C ASP A 370 -11.51 9.41 -19.96
N SER A 371 -10.70 9.05 -18.96
CA SER A 371 -10.23 7.67 -18.81
C SER A 371 -11.38 6.73 -18.43
N VAL A 372 -11.28 5.46 -18.84
CA VAL A 372 -12.25 4.41 -18.46
C VAL A 372 -12.45 4.38 -16.94
N ASP A 373 -11.37 4.46 -16.17
CA ASP A 373 -11.43 4.42 -14.71
C ASP A 373 -12.05 5.67 -14.08
N HIS A 374 -11.95 6.84 -14.74
CA HIS A 374 -12.71 8.03 -14.35
C HIS A 374 -14.21 7.83 -14.58
N VAL A 375 -14.60 7.28 -15.74
CA VAL A 375 -16.00 6.98 -16.05
C VAL A 375 -16.58 5.96 -15.06
N LEU A 376 -15.84 4.90 -14.70
CA LEU A 376 -16.25 3.93 -13.68
C LEU A 376 -16.58 4.61 -12.33
N HIS A 377 -15.76 5.57 -11.94
CA HIS A 377 -15.97 6.33 -10.70
C HIS A 377 -17.21 7.23 -10.81
N THR A 378 -17.37 7.95 -11.92
CA THR A 378 -18.53 8.84 -12.15
C THR A 378 -19.85 8.07 -12.20
N LEU A 379 -19.85 6.83 -12.69
CA LEU A 379 -21.00 5.92 -12.67
C LEU A 379 -21.24 5.27 -11.29
N GLY A 380 -20.34 5.47 -10.32
CA GLY A 380 -20.44 4.90 -8.98
C GLY A 380 -20.12 3.41 -8.89
N TRP A 381 -19.42 2.85 -9.89
CA TRP A 381 -18.99 1.44 -9.90
C TRP A 381 -17.66 1.21 -9.18
N THR A 382 -16.90 2.27 -8.94
CA THR A 382 -15.71 2.28 -8.10
C THR A 382 -15.83 3.33 -7.00
N ALA A 383 -15.14 3.10 -5.89
CA ALA A 383 -15.04 4.04 -4.78
C ALA A 383 -13.69 4.76 -4.81
N ARG A 384 -13.68 5.99 -4.29
CA ARG A 384 -12.45 6.73 -4.03
C ARG A 384 -11.75 6.12 -2.82
N THR A 385 -10.67 5.36 -3.02
CA THR A 385 -9.92 4.68 -1.94
C THR A 385 -8.56 5.31 -1.69
N ARG A 386 -8.11 6.21 -2.59
CA ARG A 386 -6.87 6.96 -2.47
C ARG A 386 -7.17 8.46 -2.63
N LEU A 387 -6.53 9.28 -1.80
CA LEU A 387 -6.65 10.73 -1.91
C LEU A 387 -5.86 11.21 -3.12
N ARG A 388 -6.51 12.02 -3.96
CA ARG A 388 -5.92 12.64 -5.14
C ARG A 388 -5.64 14.11 -4.89
N GLU A 389 -4.58 14.59 -5.53
CA GLU A 389 -4.27 16.02 -5.62
C GLU A 389 -4.90 16.60 -6.89
N PRO A 390 -5.35 17.87 -6.89
CA PRO A 390 -5.88 18.49 -8.09
C PRO A 390 -4.74 18.68 -9.10
N LYS A 391 -4.96 18.26 -10.35
CA LYS A 391 -3.97 18.32 -11.44
C LYS A 391 -3.48 19.75 -11.79
N ASN A 392 -4.06 20.79 -11.19
CA ASN A 392 -3.75 22.21 -11.43
C ASN A 392 -3.11 22.93 -10.22
N ALA A 393 -2.49 22.20 -9.29
CA ALA A 393 -1.72 22.80 -8.20
C ALA A 393 -0.21 22.81 -8.51
N GLN A 394 0.19 23.53 -9.55
CA GLN A 394 1.55 24.04 -9.74
C GLN A 394 1.52 25.54 -9.98
#